data_AF-A0A559R7K0-F1
#
_entry.id   AF-A0A559R7K0-F1
#
_cell.length_a   1.000
_cell.length_b   1.000
_cell.length_c   1.000
_cell.angle_alpha   90.00
_cell.angle_beta   90.00
_cell.angle_gamma   90.00
#
_symmetry.space_group_name_H-M   'P 1'
#
loop_
_entity.id
_entity.type
_entity.pdbx_description
1 polymer ?
#
loop_
_entity_poly.entity_id
_entity_poly.type
_entity_poly.pdbx_seq_one_letter_code
_entity_poly.pdbx_strand_id
1 'polypeptide(L)' 'MPKPKGQKNTKNKAKHSKLMAKKINKKKKEEATRKEKLKAIVNSQINNK' A
#
# COMPACT_ATOMS: atom_id res chain seq x y z
N MET A 1 -16.52 17.80 -26.83
CA MET A 1 -15.26 18.48 -27.19
C MET A 1 -14.07 17.62 -26.78
N PRO A 2 -13.27 17.12 -27.74
CA PRO A 2 -11.97 16.50 -27.44
C PRO A 2 -11.06 17.53 -26.74
N LYS A 3 -10.21 17.09 -25.81
CA LYS A 3 -9.25 18.02 -25.19
C LYS A 3 -8.34 18.63 -26.27
N PRO A 4 -8.08 19.95 -26.25
CA PRO A 4 -7.18 20.58 -27.21
C PRO A 4 -5.79 19.91 -27.17
N LYS A 5 -5.19 19.76 -28.36
CA LYS A 5 -3.89 19.12 -28.56
C LYS A 5 -2.85 19.82 -27.67
N GLY A 6 -2.23 19.06 -26.74
CA GLY A 6 -1.22 19.58 -25.81
C GLY A 6 -1.70 19.79 -24.36
N GLN A 7 -3.00 19.67 -24.06
CA GLN A 7 -3.48 19.76 -22.68
C GLN A 7 -3.09 18.49 -21.89
N LYS A 8 -2.14 18.63 -20.95
CA LYS A 8 -1.65 17.49 -20.15
C LYS A 8 -2.81 16.89 -19.32
N ASN A 9 -2.94 15.56 -19.32
CA ASN A 9 -3.93 14.79 -18.53
C ASN A 9 -3.63 14.77 -17.02
N THR A 10 -3.28 15.92 -16.43
CA THR A 10 -2.81 16.09 -15.05
C THR A 10 -3.75 15.48 -14.02
N LYS A 11 -5.07 15.66 -14.20
CA LYS A 11 -6.11 15.07 -13.33
C LYS A 11 -6.06 13.54 -13.32
N ASN A 12 -5.87 12.91 -14.49
CA ASN A 12 -5.83 11.45 -14.59
C ASN A 12 -4.50 10.90 -14.05
N LYS A 13 -3.38 11.59 -14.31
CA LYS A 13 -2.07 11.24 -13.73
C LYS A 13 -2.11 11.32 -12.20
N ALA A 14 -2.70 12.37 -11.64
CA ALA A 14 -2.88 12.52 -10.20
C ALA A 14 -3.75 11.40 -9.59
N LYS A 15 -4.86 11.04 -10.25
CA LYS A 15 -5.70 9.90 -9.83
C LYS A 15 -4.92 8.59 -9.82
N HIS A 16 -4.12 8.33 -10.86
CA HIS A 16 -3.29 7.13 -10.95
C HIS A 16 -2.22 7.09 -9.85
N SER A 17 -1.46 8.18 -9.67
CA SER A 17 -0.47 8.28 -8.60
C SER A 17 -1.09 8.06 -7.22
N LYS A 18 -2.26 8.65 -6.95
CA LYS A 18 -3.01 8.44 -5.70
C LYS A 18 -3.44 6.98 -5.52
N LEU A 19 -3.90 6.32 -6.58
CA LEU A 19 -4.28 4.91 -6.54
C LEU A 19 -3.07 4.01 -6.23
N MET A 20 -1.93 4.26 -6.88
CA MET A 20 -0.71 3.49 -6.65
C MET A 20 -0.18 3.68 -5.23
N ALA A 21 -0.18 4.91 -4.71
CA ALA A 21 0.18 5.19 -3.32
C ALA A 21 -0.70 4.40 -2.33
N LYS A 22 -2.02 4.36 -2.54
CA LYS A 22 -2.93 3.55 -1.72
C LYS A 22 -2.58 2.06 -1.74
N LYS A 23 -2.29 1.50 -2.93
CA LYS A 23 -1.92 0.08 -3.08
C LYS A 23 -0.60 -0.24 -2.37
N ILE A 24 0.41 0.61 -2.55
CA ILE A 24 1.73 0.45 -1.92
C ILE A 24 1.60 0.53 -0.39
N ASN A 25 0.87 1.51 0.12
CA ASN A 25 0.68 1.67 1.56
C ASN A 25 -0.07 0.50 2.18
N LYS A 26 -1.10 -0.03 1.49
CA LYS A 26 -1.81 -1.24 1.92
C LYS A 26 -0.85 -2.43 2.05
N LYS A 27 -0.06 -2.70 1.01
CA LYS A 27 0.92 -3.79 1.00
C LYS A 27 1.93 -3.67 2.16
N LYS A 28 2.48 -2.47 2.38
CA LYS A 28 3.41 -2.22 3.50
C LYS A 28 2.78 -2.48 4.86
N LYS A 29 1.53 -2.05 5.07
CA LYS A 29 0.78 -2.28 6.32
C LYS A 29 0.53 -3.77 6.55
N GLU A 30 0.13 -4.50 5.52
CA GLU A 30 -0.09 -5.95 5.59
C GLU A 30 1.21 -6.69 5.91
N GLU A 31 2.33 -6.33 5.29
CA GLU A 31 3.64 -6.92 5.59
C GLU A 31 4.10 -6.64 7.03
N ALA A 32 3.93 -5.42 7.54
CA ALA A 32 4.27 -5.07 8.91
C ALA A 32 3.44 -5.87 9.92
N THR A 33 2.11 -5.86 9.76
CA THR A 33 1.20 -6.61 10.64
C THR A 33 1.45 -8.12 10.60
N ARG A 34 1.82 -8.68 9.43
CA ARG A 34 2.18 -10.09 9.32
C ARG A 34 3.45 -10.41 10.12
N LYS A 35 4.48 -9.57 10.01
CA LYS A 35 5.73 -9.75 10.78
C LYS A 35 5.48 -9.68 12.29
N GLU A 36 4.68 -8.72 12.74
CA GLU A 36 4.30 -8.58 14.15
C GLU A 36 3.55 -9.81 14.67
N LYS A 37 2.56 -10.31 13.90
CA LYS A 37 1.83 -11.53 14.24
C LYS A 37 2.75 -12.75 14.35
N LEU A 38 3.66 -12.93 13.39
CA LEU A 38 4.61 -14.04 13.42
C LEU A 38 5.54 -13.95 14.64
N LYS A 39 6.05 -12.76 14.96
CA LYS A 39 6.87 -12.53 16.16
C LYS A 39 6.10 -12.84 17.43
N ALA A 40 4.84 -12.42 17.53
CA ALA A 40 3.98 -12.72 18.68
C ALA A 40 3.74 -14.22 18.85
N ILE A 41 3.49 -14.95 17.76
CA ILE A 41 3.33 -16.40 17.77
C ILE A 41 4.61 -17.09 18.28
N VAL A 42 5.77 -16.75 17.70
CA VAL A 42 7.05 -17.33 18.12
C VAL A 42 7.32 -17.05 19.60
N ASN A 43 7.15 -15.81 20.05
CA ASN A 43 7.33 -15.45 21.45
C ASN A 43 6.36 -16.20 22.37
N SER A 44 5.10 -16.36 21.97
CA SER A 44 4.13 -17.15 22.72
C SER A 44 4.55 -18.62 22.81
N GLN A 45 5.07 -19.21 21.74
CA GLN A 45 5.55 -20.59 21.76
C GLN A 45 6.80 -20.77 22.63
N ILE A 46 7.69 -19.78 22.67
CA ILE A 46 8.86 -19.79 23.57
C ILE A 46 8.43 -19.66 25.03
N ASN A 47 7.50 -18.75 25.34
CA ASN A 47 7.09 -18.47 26.72
C ASN A 47 6.14 -19.51 27.32
N ASN A 48 5.45 -20.30 26.48
CA ASN A 48 4.57 -21.40 26.92
C ASN A 48 5.32 -22.72 27.14
N LYS A 49 6.65 -22.72 27.00
CA LYS A 49 7.52 -23.88 27.14
C LYS A 49 8.37 -23.76 28.38
#